data_AF-A0A2V5T4Z8-F1
#
_entry.id   AF-A0A2V5T4Z8-F1
#
_cell.length_a   1.000
_cell.length_b   1.000
_cell.length_c   1.000
_cell.angle_alpha   90.00
_cell.angle_beta   90.00
_cell.angle_gamma   90.00
#
_symmetry.space_group_name_H-M   'P 1'
#
loop_
_entity.id
_entity.type
_entity.pdbx_description
1 polymer ?
#
loop_
_entity_poly.entity_id
_entity_poly.type
_entity_poly.pdbx_seq_one_letter_code
_entity_poly.pdbx_strand_id
1 'polypeptide(L)'
;MARFVPIFQQHPQLAVLHFPQRTDEYPETLTQPNFGLEHLARSFANSGAVLRRSTYLQLPGFESRFFHMYEEPDYALQCVAAGYEVLFSPIVTIRHHYSRQVRSELRNHHRHARNELWSTLLRCPFPFAIGMAGWRVFSQFRYAARRGWSWIIREPVWWWQALAGIPYCLGKRRPVSWAGYKRWLRLPETR
;
A
#
# COMPACT_ATOMS: atom_id res chain seq x y z
N MET A 1 12.73 20.12 7.51
CA MET A 1 12.10 20.18 6.17
C MET A 1 13.08 20.57 5.05
N ALA A 2 14.08 21.43 5.29
CA ALA A 2 15.02 21.89 4.26
C ALA A 2 15.84 20.79 3.55
N ARG A 3 16.02 19.60 4.15
CA ARG A 3 16.86 18.53 3.60
C ARG A 3 16.26 17.76 2.41
N PHE A 4 14.93 17.68 2.28
CA PHE A 4 14.31 16.85 1.25
C PHE A 4 13.93 17.64 -0.01
N VAL A 5 13.74 18.96 0.10
CA VAL A 5 13.38 19.82 -1.04
C VAL A 5 14.38 19.68 -2.20
N PRO A 6 15.72 19.70 -1.98
CA PRO A 6 16.68 19.52 -3.06
C PRO A 6 16.54 18.17 -3.77
N ILE A 7 16.21 17.09 -3.05
CA ILE A 7 15.99 15.76 -3.65
C ILE A 7 14.80 15.81 -4.62
N PHE A 8 13.68 16.39 -4.21
CA PHE A 8 12.52 16.54 -5.10
C PHE A 8 12.77 17.51 -6.27
N GLN A 9 13.68 18.49 -6.12
CA GLN A 9 14.10 19.37 -7.21
C GLN A 9 14.99 18.64 -8.23
N GLN A 10 15.93 17.81 -7.75
CA GLN A 10 16.83 17.01 -8.59
C GLN A 10 16.13 15.81 -9.25
N HIS A 11 15.04 15.31 -8.65
CA HIS A 11 14.25 14.19 -9.15
C HIS A 11 12.80 14.62 -9.47
N PRO A 12 12.53 15.24 -10.64
CA PRO A 12 11.19 15.72 -10.99
C PRO A 12 10.10 14.63 -10.98
N GLN A 13 10.47 13.38 -11.27
CA GLN A 13 9.54 12.24 -11.26
C GLN A 13 9.30 11.65 -9.87
N LEU A 14 10.03 12.08 -8.84
CA LEU A 14 9.82 11.58 -7.48
C LEU A 14 8.50 12.09 -6.90
N ALA A 15 7.56 11.17 -6.65
CA ALA A 15 6.28 11.48 -6.01
C ALA A 15 6.31 11.19 -4.51
N VAL A 16 6.98 10.11 -4.11
CA VAL A 16 7.07 9.67 -2.71
C VAL A 16 8.50 9.29 -2.39
N LEU A 17 9.05 9.89 -1.34
CA LEU A 17 10.31 9.48 -0.73
C LEU A 17 9.98 8.86 0.62
N HIS A 18 10.35 7.60 0.87
CA HIS A 18 10.09 6.95 2.14
C HIS A 18 11.32 6.28 2.73
N PHE A 19 11.27 6.07 4.03
CA PHE A 19 12.44 5.75 4.84
C PHE A 19 12.25 4.44 5.61
N PRO A 20 13.35 3.73 5.93
CA PRO A 20 13.29 2.58 6.81
C PRO A 20 12.83 2.96 8.22
N GLN A 21 12.22 2.00 8.90
CA GLN A 21 11.71 2.18 10.26
C GLN A 21 12.41 1.23 11.24
N ARG A 22 12.80 1.78 12.39
CA ARG A 22 13.16 1.03 13.59
C ARG A 22 11.94 0.96 14.48
N THR A 23 11.44 -0.24 14.75
CA THR A 23 10.18 -0.41 15.45
C THR A 23 10.17 -1.58 16.43
N ASP A 24 9.40 -1.43 17.50
CA ASP A 24 9.18 -2.49 18.49
C ASP A 24 8.26 -3.60 17.96
N GLU A 25 7.59 -3.37 16.83
CA GLU A 25 6.81 -4.38 16.10
C GLU A 25 7.72 -5.46 15.50
N TYR A 26 8.89 -5.04 15.01
CA TYR A 26 9.93 -5.85 14.38
C TYR A 26 11.26 -5.55 15.08
N PRO A 27 11.49 -6.10 16.29
CA PRO A 27 12.60 -5.73 17.16
C PRO A 27 13.99 -5.84 16.51
N GLU A 28 14.16 -6.73 15.53
CA GLU A 28 15.37 -6.89 14.72
C GLU A 28 15.78 -5.59 14.00
N THR A 29 14.81 -4.73 13.66
CA THR A 29 15.08 -3.44 13.02
C THR A 29 15.78 -2.46 13.96
N LEU A 30 15.58 -2.57 15.28
CA LEU A 30 16.11 -1.62 16.27
C LEU A 30 17.64 -1.57 16.27
N THR A 31 18.28 -2.71 16.04
CA THR A 31 19.75 -2.85 16.02
C THR A 31 20.31 -3.01 14.61
N GLN A 32 19.46 -3.00 13.58
CA GLN A 32 19.88 -3.15 12.19
C GLN A 32 20.85 -2.03 11.78
N PRO A 33 22.09 -2.38 11.35
CA PRO A 33 23.10 -1.39 11.03
C PRO A 33 22.91 -0.78 9.63
N ASN A 34 22.30 -1.51 8.70
CA ASN A 34 22.10 -1.09 7.31
C ASN A 34 20.75 -1.59 6.77
N PHE A 35 20.01 -0.71 6.10
CA PHE A 35 18.70 -1.01 5.48
C PHE A 35 18.77 -1.25 3.95
N GLY A 36 19.97 -1.34 3.39
CA GLY A 36 20.19 -1.58 1.97
C GLY A 36 20.33 -0.28 1.17
N LEU A 37 20.32 -0.41 -0.16
CA LEU A 37 20.47 0.71 -1.09
C LEU A 37 19.12 1.31 -1.47
N GLU A 38 19.15 2.51 -2.05
CA GLU A 38 17.97 3.13 -2.65
C GLU A 38 17.39 2.24 -3.75
N HIS A 39 16.06 2.16 -3.78
CA HIS A 39 15.35 1.39 -4.80
C HIS A 39 13.91 1.87 -4.95
N LEU A 40 13.35 1.67 -6.14
CA LEU A 40 11.93 1.92 -6.36
C LEU A 40 11.09 0.87 -5.63
N ALA A 41 9.96 1.29 -5.05
CA ALA A 41 9.15 0.45 -4.19
C ALA A 41 7.69 0.37 -4.65
N ARG A 42 7.05 -0.78 -4.41
CA ARG A 42 5.63 -1.02 -4.72
C ARG A 42 4.67 -0.37 -3.71
N SER A 43 5.17 -0.05 -2.53
CA SER A 43 4.43 0.60 -1.44
C SER A 43 5.40 1.48 -0.65
N PHE A 44 4.92 2.12 0.41
CA PHE A 44 5.73 2.89 1.34
C PHE A 44 5.10 2.83 2.75
N ALA A 45 5.84 3.24 3.77
CA ALA A 45 5.30 3.40 5.12
C ALA A 45 4.89 4.87 5.34
N ASN A 46 3.60 5.16 5.48
CA ASN A 46 3.12 6.54 5.54
C ASN A 46 3.65 7.31 6.76
N SER A 47 3.94 6.62 7.88
CA SER A 47 4.54 7.21 9.08
C SER A 47 6.01 7.64 8.92
N GLY A 48 6.63 7.34 7.77
CA GLY A 48 8.01 7.67 7.45
C GLY A 48 8.19 8.07 5.99
N ALA A 49 7.27 8.85 5.43
CA ALA A 49 7.30 9.26 4.03
C ALA A 49 7.11 10.77 3.85
N VAL A 50 7.65 11.29 2.75
CA VAL A 50 7.45 12.65 2.24
C VAL A 50 6.80 12.54 0.87
N LEU A 51 5.68 13.21 0.68
CA LEU A 51 4.91 13.20 -0.56
C LEU A 51 5.03 14.53 -1.28
N ARG A 52 5.20 14.50 -2.61
CA ARG A 52 5.10 15.70 -3.44
C ARG A 52 3.65 16.15 -3.51
N ARG A 53 3.34 17.27 -2.86
CA ARG A 53 1.97 17.82 -2.76
C ARG A 53 1.29 18.00 -4.13
N SER A 54 2.00 18.53 -5.13
CA SER A 54 1.42 18.76 -6.47
C SER A 54 0.97 17.46 -7.12
N THR A 55 1.79 16.40 -7.05
CA THR A 55 1.43 15.07 -7.55
C THR A 55 0.26 14.49 -6.77
N TYR A 56 0.26 14.60 -5.43
CA TYR A 56 -0.84 14.10 -4.61
C TYR A 56 -2.19 14.74 -4.96
N LEU A 57 -2.21 16.05 -5.24
CA LEU A 57 -3.42 16.78 -5.62
C LEU A 57 -3.85 16.56 -7.08
N GLN A 58 -2.91 16.21 -7.96
CA GLN A 58 -3.20 15.88 -9.35
C GLN A 58 -3.77 14.46 -9.48
N LEU A 59 -3.29 13.53 -8.67
CA LEU A 59 -3.75 12.15 -8.65
C LEU A 59 -4.99 12.00 -7.75
N PRO A 60 -5.75 10.90 -7.87
CA PRO A 60 -6.89 10.64 -6.99
C PRO A 60 -6.58 10.64 -5.49
N GLY A 61 -5.31 10.44 -5.10
CA GLY A 61 -4.87 10.48 -3.69
C GLY A 61 -5.36 9.27 -2.89
N PHE A 62 -5.42 9.41 -1.56
CA PHE A 62 -5.91 8.35 -0.70
C PHE A 62 -7.42 8.15 -0.83
N GLU A 63 -7.85 6.89 -0.95
CA GLU A 63 -9.25 6.54 -0.99
C GLU A 63 -9.89 6.71 0.40
N SER A 64 -10.72 7.74 0.54
CA SER A 64 -11.43 8.07 1.79
C SER A 64 -12.12 6.90 2.48
N ARG A 65 -12.63 5.92 1.73
CA ARG A 65 -13.30 4.75 2.29
C ARG A 65 -12.36 3.65 2.78
N PHE A 66 -11.07 3.73 2.48
CA PHE A 66 -10.09 2.79 3.03
C PHE A 66 -9.94 3.03 4.53
N PHE A 67 -9.85 4.31 4.93
CA PHE A 67 -9.68 4.82 6.30
C PHE A 67 -8.40 4.33 7.01
N HIS A 68 -8.17 3.02 7.01
CA HIS A 68 -6.95 2.39 7.48
C HIS A 68 -6.71 1.06 6.75
N MET A 69 -5.47 0.80 6.36
CA MET A 69 -4.92 -0.36 5.62
C MET A 69 -5.02 -0.21 4.10
N TYR A 70 -3.90 -0.46 3.42
CA TYR A 70 -3.79 -0.51 1.96
C TYR A 70 -3.83 0.85 1.24
N GLU A 71 -3.80 1.97 1.96
CA GLU A 71 -3.68 3.29 1.34
C GLU A 71 -2.37 3.47 0.58
N GLU A 72 -1.27 2.98 1.15
CA GLU A 72 0.07 3.17 0.60
C GLU A 72 0.29 2.38 -0.71
N PRO A 73 -0.06 1.08 -0.80
CA PRO A 73 0.02 0.36 -2.07
C PRO A 73 -0.88 0.97 -3.17
N ASP A 74 -2.10 1.43 -2.83
CA ASP A 74 -3.00 2.04 -3.81
C ASP A 74 -2.45 3.36 -4.34
N TYR A 75 -1.95 4.25 -3.46
CA TYR A 75 -1.37 5.51 -3.90
C TYR A 75 -0.04 5.31 -4.65
N ALA A 76 0.78 4.33 -4.24
CA ALA A 76 1.98 3.96 -4.98
C ALA A 76 1.65 3.46 -6.40
N LEU A 77 0.61 2.64 -6.55
CA LEU A 77 0.10 2.23 -7.87
C LEU A 77 -0.30 3.45 -8.71
N GLN A 78 -1.02 4.40 -8.15
CA GLN A 78 -1.41 5.63 -8.86
C GLN A 78 -0.18 6.41 -9.34
N CYS A 79 0.83 6.58 -8.48
CA CYS A 79 2.08 7.28 -8.82
C CYS A 79 2.81 6.57 -9.97
N VAL A 80 3.09 5.28 -9.82
CA VAL A 80 3.85 4.48 -10.80
C VAL A 80 3.12 4.38 -12.14
N ALA A 81 1.79 4.28 -12.10
CA ALA A 81 0.99 4.26 -13.32
C ALA A 81 1.03 5.59 -14.08
N ALA A 82 1.10 6.72 -13.36
CA ALA A 82 1.23 8.06 -13.93
C ALA A 82 2.68 8.41 -14.35
N GLY A 83 3.64 7.50 -14.15
CA GLY A 83 5.04 7.69 -14.54
C GLY A 83 5.94 8.28 -13.45
N TYR A 84 5.40 8.47 -12.24
CA TYR A 84 6.18 8.91 -11.08
C TYR A 84 6.84 7.75 -10.34
N GLU A 85 7.79 8.10 -9.48
CA GLU A 85 8.59 7.19 -8.67
C GLU A 85 8.16 7.23 -7.20
N VAL A 86 8.16 6.04 -6.59
CA VAL A 86 8.09 5.83 -5.15
C VAL A 86 9.44 5.26 -4.74
N LEU A 87 10.25 6.06 -4.05
CA LEU A 87 11.64 5.75 -3.76
C LEU A 87 11.82 5.43 -2.27
N PHE A 88 12.35 4.25 -2.00
CA PHE A 88 12.95 3.94 -0.71
C PHE A 88 14.33 4.59 -0.63
N SER A 89 14.63 5.28 0.46
CA SER A 89 15.96 5.83 0.73
C SER A 89 16.39 5.63 2.18
N PRO A 90 17.61 5.11 2.45
CA PRO A 90 18.13 4.92 3.79
C PRO A 90 18.82 6.19 4.35
N ILE A 91 18.67 7.36 3.71
CA ILE A 91 19.31 8.62 4.16
C ILE A 91 18.83 9.11 5.52
N VAL A 92 17.65 8.66 5.94
CA VAL A 92 17.04 8.91 7.25
C VAL A 92 16.43 7.60 7.73
N THR A 93 16.45 7.39 9.04
CA THR A 93 15.79 6.25 9.67
C THR A 93 14.77 6.76 10.68
N ILE A 94 13.55 6.24 10.60
CA ILE A 94 12.43 6.67 11.45
C ILE A 94 12.33 5.76 12.66
N ARG A 95 12.23 6.32 13.87
CA ARG A 95 11.86 5.55 15.07
C ARG A 95 10.34 5.49 15.15
N HIS A 96 9.76 4.31 14.94
CA HIS A 96 8.32 4.07 15.05
C HIS A 96 8.01 3.29 16.32
N HIS A 97 7.45 3.96 17.32
CA HIS A 97 7.05 3.35 18.60
C HIS A 97 5.77 2.53 18.42
N TYR A 98 5.87 1.22 18.60
CA TYR A 98 4.74 0.32 18.41
C TYR A 98 4.02 0.05 19.74
N SER A 99 2.69 0.20 19.75
CA SER A 99 1.84 -0.14 20.91
C SER A 99 0.84 -1.25 20.55
N ARG A 100 0.83 -2.30 21.39
CA ARG A 100 -0.05 -3.47 21.25
C ARG A 100 -1.46 -3.26 21.80
N GLN A 101 -1.69 -2.24 22.62
CA GLN A 101 -2.89 -2.13 23.46
C GLN A 101 -4.23 -1.99 22.69
N VAL A 102 -4.22 -1.51 21.44
CA VAL A 102 -5.46 -1.18 20.69
C VAL A 102 -5.57 -1.92 19.34
N ARG A 103 -4.60 -2.79 19.00
CA ARG A 103 -4.48 -3.39 17.67
C ARG A 103 -5.04 -4.82 17.64
N SER A 104 -5.92 -5.10 16.69
CA SER A 104 -6.41 -6.44 16.38
C SER A 104 -5.89 -6.84 15.01
N GLU A 105 -5.03 -7.86 14.99
CA GLU A 105 -4.45 -8.37 13.74
C GLU A 105 -5.54 -8.82 12.76
N LEU A 106 -6.55 -9.53 13.25
CA LEU A 106 -7.69 -9.96 12.45
C LEU A 106 -8.45 -8.79 11.83
N ARG A 107 -8.71 -7.72 12.62
CA ARG A 107 -9.38 -6.52 12.11
C ARG A 107 -8.54 -5.82 11.05
N ASN A 108 -7.22 -5.76 11.23
CA ASN A 108 -6.30 -5.18 10.26
C ASN A 108 -6.29 -6.01 8.97
N HIS A 109 -6.23 -7.34 9.08
CA HIS A 109 -6.36 -8.26 7.95
C HIS A 109 -7.66 -8.05 7.17
N HIS A 110 -8.81 -8.04 7.86
CA HIS A 110 -10.11 -7.80 7.21
C HIS A 110 -10.17 -6.46 6.47
N ARG A 111 -9.64 -5.38 7.06
CA ARG A 111 -9.56 -4.07 6.40
C ARG A 111 -8.63 -4.10 5.20
N HIS A 112 -7.45 -4.71 5.35
CA HIS A 112 -6.47 -4.86 4.28
C HIS A 112 -7.05 -5.65 3.11
N ALA A 113 -7.62 -6.83 3.35
CA ALA A 113 -8.21 -7.69 2.32
C ALA A 113 -9.34 -6.99 1.56
N ARG A 114 -10.24 -6.31 2.29
CA ARG A 114 -11.31 -5.50 1.71
C ARG A 114 -10.75 -4.37 0.84
N ASN A 115 -9.81 -3.58 1.37
CA ASN A 115 -9.26 -2.41 0.67
C ASN A 115 -8.39 -2.82 -0.52
N GLU A 116 -7.68 -3.94 -0.45
CA GLU A 116 -6.95 -4.52 -1.58
C GLU A 116 -7.88 -4.92 -2.73
N LEU A 117 -9.00 -5.56 -2.41
CA LEU A 117 -10.01 -5.89 -3.41
C LEU A 117 -10.61 -4.62 -4.02
N TRP A 118 -10.96 -3.63 -3.19
CA TRP A 118 -11.47 -2.35 -3.67
C TRP A 118 -10.46 -1.60 -4.53
N SER A 119 -9.17 -1.56 -4.17
CA SER A 119 -8.11 -0.99 -5.01
C SER A 119 -8.04 -1.69 -6.37
N THR A 120 -8.16 -3.02 -6.39
CA THR A 120 -8.23 -3.79 -7.64
C THR A 120 -9.44 -3.37 -8.50
N LEU A 121 -10.62 -3.25 -7.89
CA LEU A 121 -11.85 -2.80 -8.57
C LEU A 121 -11.83 -1.32 -8.97
N LEU A 122 -11.08 -0.48 -8.28
CA LEU A 122 -10.94 0.94 -8.61
C LEU A 122 -9.93 1.16 -9.74
N ARG A 123 -8.81 0.42 -9.73
CA ARG A 123 -7.59 0.75 -10.49
C ARG A 123 -7.18 -0.27 -11.54
N CYS A 124 -7.45 -1.56 -11.36
CA CYS A 124 -6.97 -2.57 -12.30
C CYS A 124 -7.77 -2.51 -13.61
N PRO A 125 -7.14 -2.39 -14.80
CA PRO A 125 -7.87 -2.33 -16.07
C PRO A 125 -8.56 -3.65 -16.42
N PHE A 126 -9.66 -3.59 -17.16
CA PHE A 126 -10.29 -4.78 -17.74
C PHE A 126 -9.46 -5.30 -18.94
N PRO A 127 -9.45 -6.62 -19.20
CA PRO A 127 -10.16 -7.69 -18.46
C PRO A 127 -9.42 -8.19 -17.19
N PHE A 128 -8.17 -7.75 -16.97
CA PHE A 128 -7.29 -8.28 -15.92
C PHE A 128 -7.83 -8.13 -14.50
N ALA A 129 -8.69 -7.14 -14.26
CA ALA A 129 -9.34 -6.91 -12.97
C ALA A 129 -10.03 -8.17 -12.40
N ILE A 130 -10.63 -9.01 -13.24
CA ILE A 130 -11.35 -10.23 -12.80
C ILE A 130 -10.36 -11.23 -12.20
N GLY A 131 -9.31 -11.57 -12.96
CA GLY A 131 -8.28 -12.50 -12.50
C GLY A 131 -7.51 -11.97 -11.28
N MET A 132 -7.19 -10.68 -11.27
CA MET A 132 -6.53 -10.04 -10.13
C MET A 132 -7.41 -10.06 -8.88
N ALA A 133 -8.71 -9.76 -8.99
CA ALA A 133 -9.64 -9.82 -7.86
C ALA A 133 -9.72 -11.24 -7.28
N GLY A 134 -9.87 -12.25 -8.13
CA GLY A 134 -9.85 -13.66 -7.71
C GLY A 134 -8.55 -14.04 -7.00
N TRP A 135 -7.40 -13.63 -7.56
CA TRP A 135 -6.10 -13.87 -6.93
C TRP A 135 -5.95 -13.18 -5.58
N ARG A 136 -6.42 -11.93 -5.43
CA ARG A 136 -6.37 -11.21 -4.14
C ARG A 136 -7.22 -11.91 -3.09
N VAL A 137 -8.46 -12.26 -3.41
CA VAL A 137 -9.34 -13.01 -2.50
C VAL A 137 -8.68 -14.34 -2.09
N PHE A 138 -8.14 -15.09 -3.04
CA PHE A 138 -7.43 -16.34 -2.76
C PHE A 138 -6.21 -16.14 -1.86
N SER A 139 -5.38 -15.12 -2.12
CA SER A 139 -4.20 -14.83 -1.30
C SER A 139 -4.55 -14.45 0.13
N GLN A 140 -5.62 -13.67 0.34
CA GLN A 140 -6.10 -13.27 1.66
C GLN A 140 -6.69 -14.46 2.42
N PHE A 141 -7.47 -15.31 1.74
CA PHE A 141 -7.96 -16.56 2.31
C PHE A 141 -6.81 -17.49 2.72
N ARG A 142 -5.78 -17.63 1.88
CA ARG A 142 -4.58 -18.41 2.19
C ARG A 142 -3.82 -17.85 3.40
N TYR A 143 -3.78 -16.53 3.57
CA TYR A 143 -3.22 -15.90 4.76
C TYR A 143 -4.01 -16.27 6.02
N ALA A 144 -5.35 -16.13 5.98
CA ALA A 144 -6.23 -16.53 7.08
C ALA A 144 -6.10 -18.02 7.43
N ALA A 145 -6.03 -18.89 6.42
CA ALA A 145 -5.85 -20.33 6.61
C ALA A 145 -4.53 -20.66 7.35
N ARG A 146 -3.44 -19.94 7.04
CA ARG A 146 -2.15 -20.09 7.76
C ARG A 146 -2.23 -19.62 9.22
N ARG A 147 -3.17 -18.75 9.57
CA ARG A 147 -3.42 -18.31 10.95
C ARG A 147 -4.35 -19.25 11.73
N GLY A 148 -5.04 -20.16 11.04
CA GLY A 148 -5.80 -21.26 11.62
C GLY A 148 -7.32 -21.15 11.46
N TRP A 149 -8.03 -22.18 11.92
CA TRP A 149 -9.48 -22.35 11.71
C TRP A 149 -10.33 -21.17 12.20
N SER A 150 -9.95 -20.57 13.34
CA SER A 150 -10.66 -19.44 13.93
C SER A 150 -10.64 -18.17 13.07
N TRP A 151 -9.67 -18.05 12.15
CA TRP A 151 -9.61 -16.96 11.17
C TRP A 151 -10.50 -17.25 9.97
N ILE A 152 -10.44 -18.48 9.45
CA ILE A 152 -11.26 -18.93 8.30
C ILE A 152 -12.75 -18.66 8.56
N ILE A 153 -13.27 -19.04 9.73
CA ILE A 153 -14.69 -18.86 10.05
C ILE A 153 -15.11 -17.38 10.17
N ARG A 154 -14.15 -16.45 10.28
CA ARG A 154 -14.40 -15.00 10.41
C ARG A 154 -14.21 -14.25 9.09
N GLU A 155 -13.64 -14.89 8.06
CA GLU A 155 -13.49 -14.34 6.71
C GLU A 155 -14.80 -13.78 6.10
N PRO A 156 -15.98 -14.42 6.27
CA PRO A 156 -17.22 -13.90 5.67
C PRO A 156 -17.57 -12.45 6.08
N VAL A 157 -17.09 -11.99 7.24
CA VAL A 157 -17.31 -10.62 7.71
C VAL A 157 -16.74 -9.59 6.74
N TRP A 158 -15.52 -9.78 6.25
CA TRP A 158 -14.92 -8.82 5.33
C TRP A 158 -15.40 -9.04 3.90
N TRP A 159 -15.79 -10.26 3.51
CA TRP A 159 -16.43 -10.52 2.23
C TRP A 159 -17.72 -9.70 2.10
N TRP A 160 -18.59 -9.73 3.11
CA TRP A 160 -19.81 -8.94 3.11
C TRP A 160 -19.52 -7.44 2.98
N GLN A 161 -18.57 -6.92 3.78
CA GLN A 161 -18.17 -5.51 3.69
C GLN A 161 -17.60 -5.16 2.31
N ALA A 162 -16.81 -6.05 1.72
CA ALA A 162 -16.21 -5.83 0.41
C ALA A 162 -17.28 -5.83 -0.69
N LEU A 163 -18.20 -6.79 -0.68
CA LEU A 163 -19.31 -6.91 -1.62
C LEU A 163 -20.25 -5.68 -1.53
N ALA A 164 -20.59 -5.25 -0.32
CA ALA A 164 -21.41 -4.05 -0.10
C ALA A 164 -20.79 -2.77 -0.68
N GLY A 165 -19.45 -2.71 -0.80
CA GLY A 165 -18.74 -1.59 -1.40
C GLY A 165 -18.53 -1.68 -2.92
N ILE A 166 -18.90 -2.78 -3.59
CA ILE A 166 -18.70 -2.93 -5.03
C ILE A 166 -19.41 -1.83 -5.84
N PRO A 167 -20.69 -1.48 -5.59
CA PRO A 167 -21.35 -0.41 -6.35
C PRO A 167 -20.61 0.92 -6.27
N TYR A 168 -20.06 1.26 -5.10
CA TYR A 168 -19.22 2.44 -4.93
C TYR A 168 -17.93 2.35 -5.76
N CYS A 169 -17.24 1.21 -5.71
CA CYS A 169 -16.00 1.02 -6.45
C CYS A 169 -16.22 1.09 -7.96
N LEU A 170 -17.32 0.52 -8.46
CA LEU A 170 -17.68 0.60 -9.87
C LEU A 170 -18.04 2.03 -10.29
N GLY A 171 -18.79 2.76 -9.46
CA GLY A 171 -19.15 4.16 -9.74
C GLY A 171 -17.95 5.12 -9.72
N LYS A 172 -16.92 4.84 -8.91
CA LYS A 172 -15.69 5.65 -8.80
C LYS A 172 -14.52 5.08 -9.59
N ARG A 173 -14.75 4.02 -10.38
CA ARG A 173 -13.69 3.28 -11.08
C ARG A 173 -12.92 4.20 -12.01
N ARG A 174 -11.60 4.26 -11.81
CA ARG A 174 -10.65 5.02 -12.62
C ARG A 174 -9.44 4.12 -12.85
N PRO A 175 -9.53 3.22 -13.85
CA PRO A 175 -8.49 2.24 -14.08
C PRO A 175 -7.23 2.93 -14.60
N VAL A 176 -6.08 2.43 -14.18
CA VAL A 176 -4.80 2.82 -14.76
C VAL A 176 -4.51 2.03 -16.04
N SER A 177 -3.50 2.45 -16.80
CA SER A 177 -3.03 1.65 -17.93
C SER A 177 -2.48 0.30 -17.47
N TRP A 178 -2.66 -0.75 -18.29
CA TRP A 178 -2.10 -2.07 -17.96
C TRP A 178 -0.58 -2.06 -17.89
N ALA A 179 0.08 -1.24 -18.72
CA ALA A 179 1.52 -1.03 -18.65
C ALA A 179 1.93 -0.46 -17.27
N GLY A 180 1.22 0.56 -16.77
CA GLY A 180 1.44 1.13 -15.45
C GLY A 180 1.21 0.13 -14.31
N TYR A 181 0.11 -0.62 -14.38
CA TYR A 181 -0.20 -1.65 -13.40
C TYR A 181 0.88 -2.75 -13.35
N LYS A 182 1.35 -3.21 -14.52
CA LYS A 182 2.44 -4.19 -14.61
C LYS A 182 3.78 -3.64 -14.09
N ARG A 183 4.11 -2.37 -14.36
CA ARG A 183 5.32 -1.74 -13.80
C ARG A 183 5.26 -1.77 -12.28
N TRP A 184 4.13 -1.36 -11.69
CA TRP A 184 3.93 -1.41 -10.25
C TRP A 184 4.06 -2.83 -9.68
N LEU A 185 3.46 -3.85 -10.32
CA LEU A 185 3.57 -5.24 -9.88
C LEU A 185 5.01 -5.79 -9.91
N ARG A 186 5.90 -5.25 -10.76
CA ARG A 186 7.30 -5.67 -10.87
C ARG A 186 8.21 -5.03 -9.81
N LEU A 187 7.75 -3.99 -9.14
CA LEU A 187 8.52 -3.34 -8.09
C LEU A 187 8.58 -4.24 -6.85
N PRO A 188 9.70 -4.21 -6.10
CA PRO A 188 9.81 -4.94 -4.85
C PRO A 188 8.74 -4.46 -3.86
N GLU A 189 8.19 -5.41 -3.12
CA GLU A 189 7.36 -5.10 -1.97
C GLU A 189 8.23 -4.54 -0.86
N THR A 190 7.81 -3.40 -0.31
CA THR A 190 8.45 -2.78 0.84
C THR A 190 8.27 -3.70 2.05
N ARG A 191 9.37 -4.16 2.63
CA ARG A 191 9.38 -4.91 3.89
C ARG A 191 9.63 -3.97 5.05
#